data_AF-A0A943MS98-F1
#
_entry.id   AF-A0A943MS98-F1
#
_cell.length_a   1.000
_cell.length_b   1.000
_cell.length_c   1.000
_cell.angle_alpha   90.00
_cell.angle_beta   90.00
_cell.angle_gamma   90.00
#
_symmetry.space_group_name_H-M   'P 1'
#
loop_
_entity.id
_entity.type
_entity.pdbx_description
1 polymer ?
#
loop_
_entity_poly.entity_id
_entity_poly.type
_entity_poly.pdbx_seq_one_letter_code
_entity_poly.pdbx_strand_id
1 'polypeptide(L)' 'MADKVTNYVADYVDKLGIKVSAISRETGIPDGILRRSLSTIERSLRVDEFLKICDFLGMEPFDFSRKSTSA' A
#
# COMPACT_ATOMS: atom_id res chain seq x y z
N MET A 1 5.79 13.76 1.59
CA MET A 1 4.93 13.23 2.66
C MET A 1 3.75 12.55 1.98
N ALA A 2 3.56 11.26 2.19
CA ALA A 2 2.43 10.52 1.63
C ALA A 2 1.10 10.90 2.31
N ASP A 3 -0.02 10.71 1.61
CA ASP A 3 -1.35 10.84 2.18
C ASP A 3 -1.67 9.72 3.20
N LYS A 4 -2.76 9.91 3.96
CA LYS A 4 -3.16 8.97 5.02
C LYS A 4 -3.48 7.57 4.48
N VAL A 5 -4.09 7.46 3.30
CA VAL A 5 -4.47 6.17 2.71
C VAL A 5 -3.22 5.37 2.37
N THR A 6 -2.21 6.01 1.79
CA THR A 6 -0.91 5.40 1.52
C THR A 6 -0.25 4.90 2.81
N ASN A 7 -0.32 5.68 3.90
CA ASN A 7 0.19 5.24 5.20
C ASN A 7 -0.54 4.00 5.72
N TYR A 8 -1.87 3.93 5.59
CA TYR A 8 -2.64 2.75 6.02
C TYR A 8 -2.29 1.49 5.22
N VAL A 9 -2.07 1.64 3.91
CA VAL A 9 -1.60 0.54 3.06
C VAL A 9 -0.20 0.10 3.49
N ALA A 10 0.71 1.04 3.74
CA ALA A 10 2.06 0.75 4.19
C ALA A 10 2.08 -0.03 5.51
N ASP A 11 1.32 0.43 6.52
CA ASP A 11 1.18 -0.24 7.81
C ASP A 11 0.58 -1.64 7.66
N TYR A 12 -0.39 -1.82 6.76
CA TYR A 12 -1.03 -3.11 6.53
C TYR A 12 -0.06 -4.11 5.86
N VAL A 13 0.68 -3.66 4.85
CA VAL A 13 1.73 -4.45 4.19
C VAL A 13 2.81 -4.89 5.18
N ASP A 14 3.24 -3.97 6.06
CA ASP A 14 4.25 -4.27 7.10
C ASP A 14 3.74 -5.29 8.12
N LYS A 15 2.50 -5.14 8.60
CA LYS A 15 1.86 -6.10 9.52
C LYS A 15 1.74 -7.50 8.92
N LEU A 16 1.55 -7.62 7.61
CA LEU A 16 1.52 -8.92 6.91
C LEU A 16 2.90 -9.50 6.63
N GLY A 17 3.99 -8.74 6.86
CA GLY A 17 5.36 -9.16 6.56
C GLY A 17 5.62 -9.33 5.06
N ILE A 18 4.82 -8.69 4.21
CA ILE A 18 4.94 -8.80 2.76
C ILE A 18 6.13 -7.96 2.28
N LYS A 19 7.03 -8.60 1.53
CA LYS A 19 8.18 -7.92 0.94
C LYS A 19 7.75 -7.07 -0.26
N VAL A 20 8.29 -5.86 -0.36
CA VAL A 20 8.08 -4.96 -1.52
C VAL A 20 8.40 -5.65 -2.85
N SER A 21 9.41 -6.51 -2.89
CA SER A 21 9.76 -7.26 -4.10
C SER A 21 8.69 -8.25 -4.55
N ALA A 22 7.87 -8.77 -3.63
CA ALA A 22 6.72 -9.61 -3.98
C ALA A 22 5.61 -8.75 -4.60
N ILE A 23 5.29 -7.61 -3.99
CA ILE A 23 4.29 -6.67 -4.53
C ILE A 23 4.71 -6.21 -5.93
N SER A 24 5.98 -5.84 -6.11
CA SER A 24 6.54 -5.42 -7.40
C SER A 24 6.31 -6.47 -8.50
N ARG A 25 6.60 -7.74 -8.19
CA ARG A 25 6.45 -8.84 -9.15
C ARG A 25 5.00 -9.08 -9.55
N GLU A 26 4.07 -9.08 -8.60
CA GLU A 26 2.66 -9.39 -8.89
C GLU A 26 1.91 -8.19 -9.49
N THR A 27 2.23 -6.96 -9.08
CA THR A 27 1.52 -5.74 -9.54
C THR A 27 2.16 -5.08 -10.77
N GLY A 28 3.42 -5.41 -11.06
CA GLY A 28 4.24 -4.75 -12.08
C GLY A 28 4.67 -3.33 -11.69
N ILE A 29 4.42 -2.86 -10.47
CA ILE A 29 4.86 -1.55 -10.00
C ILE A 29 6.35 -1.62 -9.65
N PRO A 30 7.22 -0.71 -10.15
CA PRO A 30 8.65 -0.79 -9.89
C PRO A 30 8.99 -0.77 -8.39
N ASP A 31 9.94 -1.60 -7.96
CA ASP A 31 10.36 -1.73 -6.56
C ASP A 31 10.74 -0.37 -5.93
N GLY A 32 11.49 0.47 -6.65
CA GLY A 32 11.86 1.81 -6.16
C GLY A 32 10.67 2.76 -5.99
N ILE A 33 9.60 2.57 -6.77
CA ILE A 33 8.35 3.32 -6.63
C ILE A 33 7.60 2.86 -5.38
N LEU A 34 7.52 1.55 -5.16
CA LEU A 34 6.90 0.97 -3.97
C LEU A 34 7.67 1.32 -2.70
N ARG A 35 9.01 1.25 -2.68
CA ARG A 35 9.82 1.64 -1.51
C ARG A 35 9.56 3.06 -1.07
N ARG A 36 9.49 4.01 -2.01
CA ARG A 36 9.20 5.42 -1.70
C ARG A 36 7.78 5.65 -1.19
N SER A 37 6.86 4.71 -1.42
CA SER A 37 5.45 4.84 -1.02
C SER A 37 5.12 4.04 0.24
N LEU A 38 5.73 2.85 0.40
CA LEU A 38 5.40 1.87 1.44
C LEU A 38 6.49 1.72 2.51
N SER A 39 7.75 2.10 2.22
CA SER A 39 8.86 1.92 3.17
C SER A 39 9.39 3.24 3.70
N THR A 40 9.66 4.22 2.83
CA THR A 40 10.21 5.52 3.23
C THR A 40 9.16 6.63 3.26
N ILE A 41 7.94 6.37 2.79
CA ILE A 41 6.78 7.27 2.88
C ILE A 41 7.07 8.68 2.30
N GLU A 42 7.95 8.76 1.30
CA GLU A 42 8.35 10.00 0.64
C GLU A 42 7.22 10.55 -0.24
N ARG A 43 6.41 9.66 -0.83
CA ARG A 43 5.31 10.00 -1.76
C ARG A 43 4.07 9.15 -1.54
N SER A 44 2.92 9.64 -2.01
CA SER A 44 1.70 8.83 -2.12
C SER A 44 1.76 7.81 -3.25
N LEU A 45 1.00 6.73 -3.09
CA LEU A 45 0.58 5.88 -4.21
C LEU A 45 -0.31 6.69 -5.16
N ARG A 46 -0.09 6.53 -6.47
CA ARG A 46 -1.03 6.97 -7.49
C ARG A 46 -2.26 6.08 -7.45
N VAL A 47 -3.36 6.55 -8.04
CA VAL A 47 -4.64 5.83 -8.01
C VAL A 47 -4.52 4.43 -8.60
N ASP A 48 -3.84 4.29 -9.74
CA ASP A 48 -3.64 2.99 -10.40
C ASP A 48 -2.72 2.06 -9.60
N GLU A 49 -1.67 2.59 -8.98
CA GLU A 49 -0.78 1.84 -8.09
C GLU A 49 -1.54 1.33 -6.85
N PHE A 50 -2.36 2.17 -6.25
CA PHE A 50 -3.20 1.83 -5.11
C PHE A 50 -4.18 0.71 -5.44
N LEU A 51 -4.93 0.82 -6.55
CA LEU A 51 -5.90 -0.20 -6.96
C LEU A 51 -5.23 -1.56 -7.25
N LYS A 52 -4.04 -1.57 -7.84
CA LYS A 52 -3.26 -2.81 -8.05
C LYS A 52 -2.81 -3.45 -6.74
N ILE A 53 -2.43 -2.64 -5.76
CA ILE A 53 -2.05 -3.16 -4.44
C ILE A 53 -3.28 -3.70 -3.71
N CYS A 54 -4.44 -3.04 -3.81
CA CYS A 54 -5.71 -3.55 -3.29
C CYS A 54 -6.03 -4.95 -3.85
N ASP A 55 -5.96 -5.11 -5.18
CA ASP A 55 -6.19 -6.39 -5.86
C ASP A 55 -5.19 -7.47 -5.39
N PHE A 56 -3.90 -7.13 -5.31
CA PHE A 56 -2.87 -8.03 -4.80
C PHE A 56 -3.11 -8.47 -3.34
N LEU A 57 -3.63 -7.58 -2.49
CA LEU A 57 -3.93 -7.86 -1.10
C LEU A 57 -5.30 -8.55 -0.91
N GLY A 58 -6.12 -8.65 -1.96
CA GLY A 58 -7.50 -9.12 -1.86
C GLY A 58 -8.40 -8.20 -1.01
N MET A 59 -8.11 -6.90 -1.00
CA MET A 59 -8.80 -5.88 -0.20
C MET A 59 -9.57 -4.93 -1.10
N GLU A 60 -10.74 -4.48 -0.68
CA GLU A 60 -11.47 -3.45 -1.39
C GLU A 60 -10.86 -2.06 -1.10
N PRO A 61 -10.80 -1.12 -2.06
CA PRO A 61 -10.22 0.20 -1.85
C PRO A 61 -10.79 0.95 -0.64
N PHE A 62 -12.09 0.76 -0.35
CA PHE A 62 -12.77 1.40 0.76
C PHE A 62 -12.42 0.80 2.13
N ASP A 63 -11.76 -0.36 2.19
CA ASP A 63 -11.26 -0.91 3.45
C ASP A 63 -10.18 -0.02 4.08
N PHE A 64 -9.46 0.73 3.25
CA PHE A 64 -8.49 1.74 3.68
C PHE A 64 -9.10 3.12 3.95
N SER A 65 -10.42 3.28 3.76
CA SER A 65 -11.09 4.58 3.93
C SER A 65 -11.39 4.95 5.39
N ARG A 66 -11.51 3.96 6.29
CA ARG A 66 -11.77 4.15 7.74
C ARG A 66 -11.80 2.81 8.48
N LYS A 67 -10.89 2.59 9.44
CA LYS A 67 -11.21 1.98 10.75
C LYS A 67 -10.29 2.52 11.84
N SER A 68 -10.53 3.77 12.23
CA SER A 68 -10.45 4.11 13.66
C SER A 68 -11.81 3.79 14.24
N THR A 69 -11.99 2.56 14.73
CA THR A 69 -12.87 2.25 15.84
C THR A 69 -12.35 0.95 16.42
N SER A 70 -11.56 1.09 17.47
CA SER A 70 -11.38 0.08 18.50
C SER A 70 -12.74 -0.49 18.85
N ALA A 71 -12.91 -1.81 18.69
CA ALA A 71 -13.90 -2.59 19.42
C ALA A 71 -13.11 -3.51 20.35
#